data_AF-A0A392QWN5-F1
#
_entry.id   AF-A0A392QWN5-F1
#
_cell.length_a   1.000
_cell.length_b   1.000
_cell.length_c   1.000
_cell.angle_alpha   90.00
_cell.angle_beta   90.00
_cell.angle_gamma   90.00
#
_symmetry.space_group_name_H-M   'P 1'
#
loop_
_entity.id
_entity.type
_entity.pdbx_description
1 polymer ?
#
loop_
_entity_poly.entity_id
_entity_poly.type
_entity_poly.pdbx_seq_one_letter_code
_entity_poly.pdbx_strand_id
1 'polypeptide(L)'
;MDLPFLNAYLDSLGLPNFHRGCNYATAGSTILPANAASISPFGFGSQVSQFLLFKTRVLELLAGKKFDKYVPAEDYFQKGLYMFDIGQNDIAG
;
A
#
# COMPACT_ATOMS: atom_id res chain seq x y z
N MET A 1 2.38 0.05 23.23
CA MET A 1 2.73 -0.55 21.94
C MET A 1 3.53 0.48 21.17
N ASP A 2 4.87 0.38 21.20
CA ASP A 2 5.77 1.30 20.48
C ASP A 2 6.12 0.72 19.10
N LEU A 3 5.11 0.59 18.24
CA LEU A 3 5.34 0.26 16.85
C LEU A 3 5.34 1.54 16.01
N PRO A 4 6.43 1.83 15.29
CA PRO A 4 6.54 3.02 14.47
C PRO A 4 5.55 3.01 13.29
N PHE A 5 5.07 4.21 12.92
CA PHE A 5 4.07 4.40 11.87
C PHE A 5 4.52 3.94 10.47
N LEU A 6 3.55 3.49 9.66
CA LEU A 6 3.73 3.17 8.24
C LEU A 6 3.82 4.47 7.41
N ASN A 7 4.57 4.45 6.30
CA ASN A 7 4.57 5.56 5.36
C ASN A 7 3.29 5.52 4.51
N ALA A 8 2.72 6.70 4.25
CA ALA A 8 1.65 6.85 3.27
C ALA A 8 2.18 6.53 1.87
N TYR A 9 1.41 5.77 1.09
CA TYR A 9 1.70 5.59 -0.33
C TYR A 9 1.20 6.80 -1.13
N LEU A 10 2.08 7.80 -1.23
CA LEU A 10 2.16 8.75 -2.34
C LEU A 10 3.64 8.80 -2.73
N ASP A 11 3.98 9.23 -3.95
CA ASP A 11 5.34 9.67 -4.31
C ASP A 11 5.77 10.80 -3.38
N SER A 12 6.16 10.45 -2.16
CA SER A 12 6.32 11.41 -1.06
C SER A 12 7.52 12.29 -1.40
N LEU A 13 7.33 13.60 -1.28
CA LEU A 13 8.30 14.65 -1.65
C LEU A 13 9.60 14.63 -0.81
N GLY A 14 9.78 13.65 0.07
CA GLY A 14 11.02 13.33 0.78
C GLY A 14 11.26 11.82 0.78
N LEU A 15 12.52 11.39 0.76
CA LEU A 15 12.94 9.98 0.66
C LEU A 15 12.29 9.13 1.78
N PRO A 16 11.25 8.32 1.50
CA PRO A 16 10.60 7.51 2.52
C PRO A 16 11.44 6.24 2.77
N ASN A 17 11.50 5.80 4.02
CA ASN A 17 12.07 4.50 4.37
C ASN A 17 10.96 3.46 4.52
N PHE A 18 10.84 2.57 3.55
CA PHE A 18 9.76 1.57 3.45
C PHE A 18 10.10 0.21 4.08
N HIS A 19 11.18 0.07 4.84
CA HIS A 19 11.51 -1.20 5.51
C HIS A 19 10.43 -1.66 6.49
N ARG A 20 9.59 -0.74 6.97
CA ARG A 20 8.50 -1.00 7.92
C ARG A 20 7.15 -1.28 7.25
N GLY A 21 7.09 -1.18 5.93
CA GLY A 21 5.87 -1.35 5.15
C GLY A 21 5.18 -0.03 4.76
N CYS A 22 4.01 -0.19 4.17
CA CYS A 22 3.22 0.87 3.54
C CYS A 22 1.74 0.66 3.88
N ASN A 23 0.97 1.75 3.99
CA ASN A 23 -0.49 1.67 4.11
C ASN A 23 -1.16 2.14 2.80
N TYR A 24 -2.02 1.28 2.25
CA TYR A 24 -2.82 1.53 1.05
C TYR A 24 -4.32 1.68 1.36
N ALA A 25 -4.71 1.53 2.63
CA ALA A 25 -6.10 1.64 3.05
C ALA A 25 -6.62 3.06 2.82
N THR A 26 -7.81 3.16 2.26
CA THR A 26 -8.51 4.43 2.05
C THR A 26 -9.83 4.41 2.79
N ALA A 27 -10.11 5.46 3.58
CA ALA A 27 -11.39 5.60 4.26
C ALA A 27 -12.56 5.67 3.26
N GLY A 28 -13.70 5.06 3.59
CA GLY A 28 -14.86 5.01 2.68
C GLY A 28 -14.67 4.14 1.44
N SER A 29 -13.61 3.31 1.40
CA SER A 29 -13.38 2.37 0.30
C SER A 29 -14.32 1.17 0.37
N THR A 30 -14.77 0.74 -0.81
CA THR A 30 -15.61 -0.44 -1.01
C THR A 30 -14.79 -1.58 -1.61
N ILE A 31 -15.27 -2.82 -1.48
CA ILE A 31 -14.76 -3.97 -2.21
C ILE A 31 -15.01 -3.77 -3.71
N LEU A 32 -16.22 -3.35 -4.06
CA LEU A 32 -16.60 -3.10 -5.45
C LEU A 32 -15.84 -1.91 -6.04
N PRO A 33 -15.59 -1.91 -7.37
CA PRO A 33 -15.04 -0.76 -8.06
C PRO A 33 -15.85 0.50 -7.77
N ALA A 34 -15.15 1.60 -7.50
CA ALA A 34 -15.77 2.88 -7.26
C ALA A 34 -16.59 3.31 -8.49
N ASN A 35 -17.77 3.86 -8.24
CA ASN A 35 -18.65 4.47 -9.24
C ASN A 35 -18.97 5.91 -8.82
N ALA A 36 -19.84 6.59 -9.59
CA ALA A 36 -20.16 7.99 -9.35
C ALA A 36 -20.81 8.28 -7.98
N ALA A 37 -21.37 7.27 -7.32
CA ALA A 37 -21.96 7.38 -5.99
C ALA A 37 -20.98 7.01 -4.86
N SER A 38 -19.79 6.49 -5.18
CA SER A 38 -18.84 6.04 -4.16
C SER A 38 -18.21 7.22 -3.42
N ILE A 39 -18.15 7.11 -2.09
CA ILE A 39 -17.49 8.09 -1.21
C ILE A 39 -15.98 8.17 -1.50
N SER A 40 -15.36 7.02 -1.75
CA SER A 40 -13.95 6.93 -2.12
C SER A 40 -13.79 6.52 -3.58
N PRO A 41 -12.90 7.18 -4.34
CA PRO A 41 -12.55 6.74 -5.70
C PRO A 41 -11.61 5.53 -5.70
N PHE A 42 -11.10 5.11 -4.53
CA PHE A 42 -10.13 4.03 -4.40
C PHE A 42 -10.77 2.82 -3.72
N GLY A 43 -11.41 1.98 -4.53
CA GLY A 43 -11.93 0.67 -4.09
C GLY A 43 -10.80 -0.33 -3.80
N PHE A 44 -11.16 -1.52 -3.32
CA PHE A 44 -10.20 -2.55 -2.91
C PHE A 44 -9.20 -2.90 -4.02
N GLY A 45 -9.66 -3.04 -5.26
CA GLY A 45 -8.80 -3.29 -6.42
C GLY A 45 -7.70 -2.24 -6.58
N SER A 46 -8.01 -0.95 -6.37
CA SER A 46 -7.03 0.13 -6.43
C SER A 46 -5.94 -0.02 -5.35
N GLN A 47 -6.32 -0.40 -4.13
CA GLN A 47 -5.37 -0.59 -3.02
C GLN A 47 -4.41 -1.74 -3.31
N VAL A 48 -4.92 -2.86 -3.84
CA VAL A 48 -4.10 -4.00 -4.29
C VAL A 48 -3.19 -3.61 -5.46
N SER A 49 -3.71 -2.88 -6.45
CA SER A 49 -2.91 -2.40 -7.58
C SER A 49 -1.76 -1.47 -7.14
N GLN A 50 -2.00 -0.59 -6.16
CA GLN A 50 -0.96 0.26 -5.58
C GLN A 50 0.12 -0.56 -4.89
N PHE A 51 -0.24 -1.60 -4.13
CA PHE A 51 0.73 -2.52 -3.54
C PHE A 51 1.54 -3.28 -4.60
N LEU A 52 0.90 -3.79 -5.65
CA LEU A 52 1.59 -4.49 -6.73
C LEU A 52 2.57 -3.57 -7.47
N LEU A 53 2.17 -2.33 -7.74
CA LEU A 53 3.04 -1.32 -8.33
C LEU A 53 4.24 -1.02 -7.42
N PHE A 54 4.01 -0.83 -6.12
CA PHE A 54 5.08 -0.65 -5.14
C PHE A 54 6.05 -1.84 -5.13
N LYS A 55 5.55 -3.08 -5.09
CA LYS A 55 6.38 -4.28 -5.14
C LYS A 55 7.25 -4.31 -6.39
N THR A 56 6.67 -4.09 -7.57
CA THR A 56 7.42 -4.01 -8.83
C THR A 56 8.51 -2.95 -8.75
N ARG A 57 8.19 -1.75 -8.25
CA ARG A 57 9.15 -0.66 -8.14
C ARG A 57 10.30 -0.97 -7.18
N VAL A 58 10.02 -1.61 -6.05
CA VAL A 58 11.05 -2.04 -5.10
C VAL A 58 12.01 -3.04 -5.76
N LEU A 59 11.49 -4.03 -6.49
CA LEU A 59 12.32 -5.04 -7.17
C LEU A 59 13.21 -4.41 -8.25
N GLU A 60 12.70 -3.44 -9.01
CA GLU A 60 13.50 -2.66 -9.97
C GLU A 60 14.65 -1.90 -9.29
N LEU A 61 14.38 -1.25 -8.16
CA LEU A 61 15.37 -0.48 -7.41
C LEU A 61 16.47 -1.39 -6.82
N LEU A 62 16.07 -2.53 -6.26
CA LEU A 62 16.98 -3.56 -5.75
C LEU A 62 17.88 -4.12 -6.86
N ALA A 63 17.34 -4.42 -8.03
CA ALA A 63 18.11 -4.89 -9.19
C ALA A 63 19.17 -3.87 -9.63
N GLY A 64 18.84 -2.57 -9.55
CA GLY A 64 19.77 -1.48 -9.84
C GLY A 64 20.81 -1.22 -8.74
N LYS A 65 20.74 -1.90 -7.58
CA LYS A 65 21.51 -1.61 -6.35
C LYS A 65 21.46 -0.15 -5.92
N LYS A 66 20.40 0.56 -6.29
CA LYS A 66 20.15 1.93 -5.88
C LYS A 66 19.03 1.86 -4.85
N PHE A 67 19.25 2.47 -3.68
CA PHE A 67 18.21 2.66 -2.66
C PHE A 67 17.87 1.47 -1.76
N ASP A 68 18.73 0.44 -1.65
CA ASP A 68 18.60 -0.67 -0.69
C ASP A 68 18.40 -0.24 0.77
N LYS A 69 18.95 0.93 1.16
CA LYS A 69 18.74 1.56 2.48
C LYS A 69 17.31 2.08 2.72
N TYR A 70 16.49 2.20 1.67
CA TYR A 70 15.18 2.85 1.72
C TYR A 70 14.02 1.91 1.36
N VAL A 71 14.29 0.74 0.79
CA VAL A 71 13.27 -0.20 0.31
C VAL A 71 13.44 -1.58 0.94
N PRO A 72 12.36 -2.32 1.21
CA PRO A 72 12.45 -3.63 1.83
C PRO A 72 13.20 -4.63 0.94
N ALA A 73 13.83 -5.63 1.56
CA ALA A 73 14.43 -6.75 0.84
C ALA A 73 13.33 -7.57 0.13
N GLU A 74 13.68 -8.24 -0.97
CA GLU A 74 12.72 -9.02 -1.76
C GLU A 74 11.99 -10.09 -0.94
N ASP A 75 12.68 -10.75 -0.01
CA ASP A 75 12.09 -11.82 0.81
C ASP A 75 11.02 -11.30 1.80
N TYR A 76 10.98 -9.99 2.08
CA TYR A 76 9.95 -9.39 2.91
C TYR A 76 8.57 -9.53 2.27
N PHE A 77 8.46 -9.55 0.95
CA PHE A 77 7.17 -9.74 0.28
C PHE A 77 6.58 -11.13 0.50
N GLN A 78 7.39 -12.13 0.85
CA GLN A 78 6.92 -13.48 1.19
C GLN A 78 6.64 -13.66 2.68
N LYS A 79 7.28 -12.85 3.53
CA LYS A 79 7.24 -12.97 5.00
C LYS A 79 6.40 -11.89 5.69
N GLY A 80 5.99 -10.86 4.95
CA GLY A 80 5.26 -9.72 5.47
C GLY A 80 3.89 -10.10 6.03
N LEU A 81 3.43 -9.34 7.02
CA LEU A 81 2.06 -9.40 7.51
C LEU A 81 1.18 -8.53 6.61
N TYR A 82 0.14 -9.14 6.04
CA TYR A 82 -0.86 -8.45 5.21
C TYR A 82 -2.19 -8.42 5.96
N MET A 83 -2.74 -7.22 6.12
CA MET A 83 -4.01 -6.99 6.79
C MET A 83 -4.99 -6.32 5.84
N PHE A 84 -6.22 -6.81 5.86
CA PHE A 84 -7.33 -6.30 5.07
C PHE A 84 -8.50 -6.06 6.00
N ASP A 85 -9.01 -4.84 6.00
CA ASP A 85 -10.25 -4.45 6.67
C ASP A 85 -11.08 -3.67 5.66
N ILE A 86 -12.08 -4.35 5.07
CA ILE A 86 -12.82 -3.88 3.91
C ILE A 86 -14.19 -4.56 3.86
N GLY A 87 -15.17 -3.93 3.20
CA GLY A 87 -16.51 -4.48 2.99
C GLY A 87 -17.60 -3.81 3.81
N GLN A 88 -17.26 -3.12 4.89
CA GLN A 88 -18.24 -2.42 5.73
C GLN A 88 -18.93 -1.29 4.97
N ASN A 89 -18.20 -0.57 4.12
CA ASN A 89 -18.76 0.52 3.31
C ASN A 89 -19.67 -0.01 2.18
N ASP A 90 -19.44 -1.22 1.67
CA ASP A 90 -20.33 -1.85 0.68
C ASP A 90 -21.72 -2.14 1.28
N ILE A 91 -21.80 -2.37 2.59
CA ILE A 91 -23.05 -2.61 3.32
C ILE A 91 -23.71 -1.31 3.76
N ALA A 92 -22.91 -0.31 4.14
CA ALA A 92 -23.40 0.97 4.64
C ALA A 92 -24.11 1.81 3.57
N GLY A 93 -23.74 1.65 2.30
CA GLY A 93 -24.29 2.41 1.18
C GLY A 93 -23.34 3.48 0.67
#